data_AF-A0A3B8UBI8-F1
#
_entry.id   AF-A0A3B8UBI8-F1
#
_cell.length_a   1.000
_cell.length_b   1.000
_cell.length_c   1.000
_cell.angle_alpha   90.00
_cell.angle_beta   90.00
_cell.angle_gamma   90.00
#
_symmetry.space_group_name_H-M   'P 1'
#
loop_
_entity.id
_entity.type
_entity.pdbx_description
1 polymer ?
#
loop_
_entity_poly.entity_id
_entity_poly.type
_entity_poly.pdbx_seq_one_letter_code
_entity_poly.pdbx_strand_id
1 'polypeptide(L)'
;MLSLRSLTLAPLLAASLLLVTACASRERVTVIYPPSADLAVEAKPIMPAEAVRSEAAGIAHDIAVEGWGERGWDAVGRLCRWAADNGMKGLSCPPPPELPPRPG
;
A
#
# COMPACT_ATOMS: atom_id res chain seq x y z
N MET A 1 -27.33 -14.08 57.73
CA MET A 1 -28.31 -13.18 57.09
C MET A 1 -27.58 -12.35 56.05
N LEU A 2 -27.47 -12.85 54.81
CA LEU A 2 -26.92 -12.04 53.72
C LEU A 2 -27.89 -10.90 53.43
N SER A 3 -27.40 -9.67 53.59
CA SER A 3 -28.18 -8.44 53.44
C SER A 3 -28.79 -8.37 52.05
N LEU A 4 -30.11 -8.25 51.97
CA LEU A 4 -30.89 -8.06 50.73
C LEU A 4 -30.34 -6.91 49.87
N ARG A 5 -29.64 -5.94 50.50
CA ARG A 5 -28.97 -4.80 49.84
C ARG A 5 -27.79 -5.21 48.95
N SER A 6 -27.08 -6.31 49.26
CA SER A 6 -25.98 -6.79 48.41
C SER A 6 -26.47 -7.50 47.14
N LEU A 7 -27.66 -8.09 47.17
CA LEU A 7 -28.22 -8.84 46.04
C LEU A 7 -28.73 -7.93 44.91
N THR A 8 -29.10 -6.68 45.20
CA THR A 8 -29.61 -5.73 44.20
C THR A 8 -28.52 -4.85 43.58
N LEU A 9 -27.36 -4.69 44.23
CA LEU A 9 -26.26 -3.84 43.76
C LEU A 9 -25.43 -4.50 42.65
N ALA A 10 -25.24 -5.82 42.73
CA ALA A 10 -24.52 -6.61 41.73
C ALA A 10 -25.14 -6.55 40.31
N PRO A 11 -26.46 -6.72 40.11
CA PRO A 11 -27.04 -6.65 38.77
C PRO A 11 -27.02 -5.24 38.17
N LEU A 12 -27.11 -4.19 39.01
CA LEU A 12 -27.04 -2.79 38.55
C LEU A 12 -25.65 -2.43 38.02
N LEU A 13 -24.59 -2.86 38.72
CA LEU A 13 -23.20 -2.69 38.28
C LEU A 13 -22.91 -3.47 36.98
N ALA A 14 -23.42 -4.69 36.87
CA ALA A 14 -23.29 -5.50 35.65
C ALA A 14 -24.01 -4.86 34.45
N ALA A 15 -25.21 -4.29 34.67
CA ALA A 15 -25.95 -3.59 33.62
C ALA A 15 -25.23 -2.32 33.13
N SER A 16 -24.57 -1.58 34.03
CA SER A 16 -23.78 -0.40 33.64
C SER A 16 -22.52 -0.74 32.83
N LEU A 17 -21.92 -1.91 33.03
CA LEU A 17 -20.75 -2.35 32.25
C LEU A 17 -21.11 -2.81 30.82
N LEU A 18 -22.35 -3.28 30.60
CA LEU A 18 -22.84 -3.68 29.27
C LEU A 18 -23.14 -2.49 28.33
N LEU A 19 -23.43 -1.30 28.88
CA LEU A 19 -23.66 -0.09 28.08
C LEU A 19 -22.36 0.49 27.51
N VAL A 20 -21.22 0.28 28.17
CA VAL A 20 -19.92 0.81 27.73
C VAL A 20 -19.36 0.03 26.53
N THR A 21 -19.65 -1.27 26.42
CA THR A 21 -19.18 -2.10 25.29
C THR A 21 -20.04 -1.97 24.03
N ALA A 22 -21.28 -1.47 24.15
CA ALA A 22 -22.21 -1.33 23.03
C ALA A 22 -21.94 -0.10 22.14
N CYS A 23 -21.16 0.88 22.62
CA CYS A 23 -20.82 2.09 21.85
C CYS A 23 -19.54 1.94 21.02
N ALA A 24 -18.85 0.80 21.08
CA ALA A 24 -17.75 0.51 20.19
C ALA A 24 -18.32 0.18 18.81
N SER A 25 -18.49 1.21 17.97
CA SER A 25 -18.74 1.04 16.55
C SER A 25 -17.68 0.08 15.99
N ARG A 26 -18.14 -1.06 15.46
CA ARG A 26 -17.28 -2.05 14.81
C ARG A 26 -16.68 -1.37 13.59
N GLU A 27 -15.47 -0.83 13.75
CA GLU A 27 -14.76 -0.16 12.67
C GLU A 27 -14.50 -1.22 11.60
N ARG A 28 -15.23 -1.10 10.49
CA ARG A 28 -15.10 -2.02 9.38
C ARG A 28 -13.80 -1.62 8.69
N VAL A 29 -12.70 -2.24 9.09
CA VAL A 29 -11.42 -2.11 8.37
C VAL A 29 -11.61 -2.78 7.02
N THR A 30 -12.11 -2.02 6.05
CA THR A 30 -12.07 -2.44 4.66
C THR A 30 -10.61 -2.46 4.25
N VAL A 31 -10.10 -3.65 3.92
CA VAL A 31 -8.78 -3.77 3.34
C VAL A 31 -8.80 -3.04 2.01
N ILE A 32 -8.02 -1.97 1.94
CA ILE A 32 -7.78 -1.19 0.74
C ILE A 32 -6.48 -1.70 0.11
N TYR A 33 -6.54 -2.03 -1.18
CA TYR A 33 -5.41 -2.52 -1.95
C TYR A 33 -4.97 -1.46 -2.95
N PRO A 34 -3.67 -1.41 -3.31
CA PRO A 34 -3.23 -0.57 -4.41
C PRO A 34 -3.82 -1.07 -5.74
N PRO A 35 -3.78 -0.25 -6.80
CA PRO A 35 -4.12 -0.70 -8.14
C PRO A 35 -3.31 -1.95 -8.52
N SER A 36 -3.99 -2.99 -9.03
CA SER A 36 -3.33 -4.24 -9.41
C SER A 36 -2.28 -4.06 -10.51
N ALA A 37 -2.46 -3.05 -11.37
CA ALA A 37 -1.49 -2.69 -12.40
C ALA A 37 -0.12 -2.31 -11.81
N ASP A 38 -0.07 -1.70 -10.63
CA ASP A 38 1.17 -1.33 -9.95
C ASP A 38 1.82 -2.50 -9.20
N LEU A 39 1.13 -3.63 -9.09
CA LEU A 39 1.64 -4.88 -8.53
C LEU A 39 2.04 -5.90 -9.61
N ALA A 40 1.82 -5.58 -10.89
CA ALA A 40 2.25 -6.43 -11.99
C ALA A 40 3.78 -6.30 -12.15
N VAL A 41 4.50 -7.39 -11.90
CA VAL A 41 5.97 -7.40 -11.99
C VAL A 41 6.39 -7.65 -13.43
N GLU A 42 7.00 -6.64 -14.05
CA GLU A 42 7.68 -6.79 -15.34
C GLU A 42 8.94 -7.65 -15.16
N ALA A 43 9.08 -8.70 -15.95
CA ALA A 43 10.27 -9.56 -15.91
C ALA A 43 11.51 -8.75 -16.32
N LYS A 44 12.58 -8.83 -15.52
CA LYS A 44 13.85 -8.19 -15.86
C LYS A 44 14.37 -8.75 -17.20
N PRO A 45 14.83 -7.90 -18.12
CA PRO A 45 15.51 -8.36 -19.33
C PRO A 45 16.67 -9.30 -18.99
N ILE A 46 16.70 -10.46 -19.63
CA ILE A 46 17.78 -11.43 -19.49
C ILE A 46 18.85 -11.13 -20.55
N MET A 47 20.12 -11.12 -20.14
CA MET A 47 21.25 -10.93 -21.04
C MET A 47 21.28 -12.06 -22.07
N PRO A 48 21.09 -11.78 -23.37
CA PRO A 48 21.10 -12.82 -24.37
C PRO A 48 22.55 -13.14 -24.78
N ALA A 49 22.81 -14.35 -25.26
CA ALA A 49 24.18 -14.82 -25.50
C ALA A 49 24.91 -14.01 -26.59
N GLU A 50 24.17 -13.42 -27.54
CA GLU A 50 24.68 -12.54 -28.58
C GLU A 50 25.17 -11.19 -28.04
N ALA A 51 24.59 -10.67 -26.96
CA ALA A 51 25.01 -9.40 -26.34
C ALA A 51 26.42 -9.48 -25.75
N VAL A 52 26.86 -10.67 -25.34
CA VAL A 52 28.25 -10.91 -24.90
C VAL A 52 29.25 -10.80 -26.06
N ARG A 53 28.81 -11.05 -27.30
CA ARG A 53 29.69 -11.12 -28.48
C ARG A 53 29.55 -9.92 -29.42
N SER A 54 28.61 -9.02 -29.15
CA SER A 54 28.31 -7.87 -30.01
C SER A 54 28.05 -6.64 -29.15
N GLU A 55 28.85 -5.60 -29.38
CA GLU A 55 28.70 -4.31 -28.69
C GLU A 55 27.31 -3.71 -28.90
N ALA A 56 26.79 -3.74 -30.14
CA ALA A 56 25.46 -3.20 -30.44
C ALA A 56 24.35 -3.95 -29.69
N ALA A 57 24.45 -5.28 -29.58
CA ALA A 57 23.49 -6.06 -28.81
C ALA A 57 23.64 -5.85 -27.30
N GLY A 58 24.87 -5.63 -26.81
CA GLY A 58 25.14 -5.21 -25.44
C GLY A 58 24.47 -3.88 -25.10
N ILE A 59 24.68 -2.85 -25.92
CA ILE A 59 24.07 -1.52 -25.76
C ILE A 59 22.54 -1.62 -25.77
N ALA A 60 21.96 -2.40 -26.69
CA ALA A 60 20.51 -2.60 -26.74
C ALA A 60 19.97 -3.26 -25.46
N HIS A 61 20.71 -4.21 -24.89
CA HIS A 61 20.36 -4.83 -23.62
C HIS A 61 20.44 -3.84 -22.46
N ASP A 62 21.50 -3.04 -22.38
CA ASP A 62 21.68 -2.03 -21.33
C ASP A 62 20.54 -1.00 -21.36
N ILE A 63 20.19 -0.49 -22.55
CA ILE A 63 19.02 0.40 -22.72
C ILE A 63 17.73 -0.27 -22.22
N ALA A 64 17.53 -1.55 -22.53
CA ALA A 64 16.35 -2.27 -22.08
C ALA A 64 16.32 -2.43 -20.56
N VAL A 65 17.47 -2.70 -19.91
CA VAL A 65 17.60 -2.81 -18.46
C VAL A 65 17.35 -1.48 -17.76
N GLU A 66 17.94 -0.39 -18.26
CA GLU A 66 17.72 0.95 -17.71
C GLU A 66 16.24 1.36 -17.83
N GLY A 67 15.64 1.17 -19.01
CA GLY A 67 14.22 1.46 -19.21
C GLY A 67 13.30 0.58 -18.35
N TRP A 68 13.64 -0.69 -18.14
CA TRP A 68 12.93 -1.56 -17.19
C TRP A 68 13.04 -1.04 -15.74
N GLY A 69 14.21 -0.57 -15.35
CA GLY A 69 14.45 0.04 -14.04
C GLY A 69 13.63 1.31 -13.81
N GLU A 70 13.62 2.22 -14.78
CA GLU A 70 12.82 3.46 -14.74
C GLU A 70 11.32 3.16 -14.57
N ARG A 71 10.76 2.23 -15.37
CA ARG A 71 9.36 1.82 -15.24
C ARG A 71 9.05 1.21 -13.87
N GLY A 72 9.98 0.43 -13.32
CA GLY A 72 9.86 -0.14 -11.98
C GLY A 72 9.83 0.94 -10.89
N TRP A 73 10.72 1.93 -10.98
CA TRP A 73 10.74 3.06 -10.05
C TRP A 73 9.49 3.93 -10.16
N ASP A 74 8.95 4.13 -11.35
CA ASP A 74 7.68 4.83 -11.55
C ASP A 74 6.52 4.12 -10.84
N ALA A 75 6.47 2.78 -10.90
CA ALA A 75 5.48 1.98 -10.19
C ALA A 75 5.63 2.11 -8.66
N VAL A 76 6.86 2.04 -8.15
CA VAL A 76 7.16 2.28 -6.73
C VAL A 76 6.72 3.68 -6.30
N GLY A 77 6.97 4.70 -7.14
CA GLY A 77 6.53 6.08 -6.87
C GLY A 77 5.01 6.20 -6.79
N ARG A 78 4.26 5.51 -7.67
CA ARG A 78 2.79 5.44 -7.61
C ARG A 78 2.31 4.74 -6.34
N LEU A 79 2.91 3.61 -5.98
CA LEU A 79 2.58 2.89 -4.73
C LEU A 79 2.87 3.70 -3.48
N CYS A 80 3.97 4.46 -3.45
CA CYS A 80 4.28 5.35 -2.34
C CYS A 80 3.18 6.41 -2.16
N ARG A 81 2.80 7.10 -3.25
CA ARG A 81 1.74 8.11 -3.19
C ARG A 81 0.41 7.49 -2.78
N TRP A 82 0.07 6.33 -3.33
CA TRP A 82 -1.11 5.58 -2.88
C TRP A 82 -1.06 5.30 -1.38
N ALA A 83 0.07 4.84 -0.82
CA ALA A 83 0.18 4.57 0.61
C ALA A 83 0.04 5.84 1.45
N ALA A 84 0.61 6.97 1.00
CA ALA A 84 0.47 8.27 1.65
C ALA A 84 -1.00 8.73 1.66
N ASP A 85 -1.69 8.63 0.52
CA ASP A 85 -3.12 8.97 0.38
C ASP A 85 -4.01 8.08 1.27
N ASN A 86 -3.53 6.90 1.63
CA ASN A 86 -4.22 5.93 2.48
C ASN A 86 -3.73 5.94 3.94
N GLY A 87 -3.07 7.03 4.36
CA GLY A 87 -2.80 7.31 5.77
C GLY A 87 -1.46 6.81 6.30
N MET A 88 -0.58 6.27 5.46
CA MET A 88 0.78 5.92 5.86
C MET A 88 1.61 7.19 6.10
N LYS A 89 2.10 7.36 7.33
CA LYS A 89 2.84 8.55 7.76
C LYS A 89 4.34 8.37 7.56
N GLY A 90 5.06 9.48 7.36
CA GLY A 90 6.52 9.50 7.28
C GLY A 90 7.10 9.12 5.92
N LEU A 91 6.26 9.08 4.87
CA LEU A 91 6.71 8.81 3.51
C LEU A 91 7.24 10.08 2.83
N SER A 92 8.34 9.94 2.08
CA SER A 92 8.85 10.95 1.17
C SER A 92 8.69 10.45 -0.26
N CYS A 93 7.49 10.59 -0.82
CA CYS A 93 7.18 10.08 -2.14
C CYS A 93 7.68 11.03 -3.25
N PRO A 94 8.21 10.51 -4.36
CA PRO A 94 8.57 11.34 -5.50
C PRO A 94 7.31 12.00 -6.09
N PRO A 95 7.43 13.22 -6.62
CA PRO A 95 6.32 13.84 -7.34
C PRO A 95 5.94 13.00 -8.57
N PRO A 96 4.71 13.13 -9.08
CA PRO A 96 4.37 12.57 -10.39
C PRO A 96 5.31 13.14 -11.46
N PRO A 97 5.72 12.34 -12.46
CA PRO A 97 6.51 12.86 -13.57
C PRO A 97 5.75 13.97 -14.29
N GLU A 98 6.47 15.00 -14.72
CA GLU A 98 5.91 16.08 -15.52
C GLU A 98 5.47 15.52 -16.88
N LEU A 99 4.17 15.58 -17.17
CA LEU A 99 3.68 15.26 -18.51
C LEU A 99 3.96 16.45 -19.43
N PRO A 100 4.46 16.22 -20.66
CA PRO A 100 4.55 17.30 -21.64
C PRO A 100 3.16 17.90 -21.88
N PRO A 101 3.06 19.20 -22.23
CA PRO A 101 1.79 19.84 -22.52
C PRO A 101 1.03 19.04 -23.57
N ARG A 102 -0.27 18.76 -23.34
CA ARG A 102 -1.09 18.15 -24.38
C ARG A 102 -1.13 19.10 -25.59
N PRO A 103 -0.90 18.61 -26.82
CA PRO A 103 -1.16 19.40 -28.01
C PRO A 103 -2.64 19.80 -28.01
N GLY A 104 -2.91 21.10 -28.19
CA GLY A 104 -4.25 21.65 -28.35
C GLY A 104 -4.79 21.46 -29.77
#